data_AF-A0A1F5C5C3-F1
#
_entry.id   AF-A0A1F5C5C3-F1
#
_cell.length_a   1.000
_cell.length_b   1.000
_cell.length_c   1.000
_cell.angle_alpha   90.00
_cell.angle_beta   90.00
_cell.angle_gamma   90.00
#
_symmetry.space_group_name_H-M   'P 1'
#
loop_
_entity.id
_entity.type
_entity.pdbx_description
1 polymer ?
#
loop_
_entity_poly.entity_id
_entity_poly.type
_entity_poly.pdbx_seq_one_letter_code
_entity_poly.pdbx_strand_id
1 'polypeptide(L)' 'MKRAIALTLAVVFFLSVFLWLPQSSSARARADICYDDWEACRSRAFQSDEGIIKTTLWLTVCDLALGKCVLGFTKL' A
#
# COMPACT_ATOMS: atom_id res chain seq x y z
N MET A 1 40.52 12.14 10.03
CA MET A 1 39.23 11.96 10.74
C MET A 1 38.19 13.07 10.49
N LYS A 2 38.58 14.35 10.30
CA LYS A 2 37.63 15.46 10.08
C LYS A 2 36.67 15.29 8.88
N ARG A 3 37.14 14.68 7.78
CA ARG A 3 36.31 14.44 6.57
C ARG A 3 35.20 13.40 6.79
N ALA A 4 35.48 12.36 7.58
CA ALA A 4 34.49 11.33 7.90
C ALA A 4 33.36 11.91 8.76
N ILE A 5 33.71 12.75 9.74
CA ILE A 5 32.74 13.44 10.61
C ILE A 5 31.88 14.43 9.81
N ALA A 6 32.48 15.15 8.85
CA ALA A 6 31.72 16.06 7.97
C ALA A 6 30.72 15.30 7.08
N LEU A 7 31.11 14.13 6.55
CA LEU A 7 30.23 13.30 5.73
C LEU A 7 29.08 12.70 6.54
N THR A 8 29.34 12.20 7.75
CA THR A 8 28.26 11.67 8.61
C THR A 8 27.27 12.75 9.01
N LEU A 9 27.75 13.96 9.34
CA LEU A 9 26.87 15.10 9.65
C LEU A 9 26.03 15.53 8.46
N ALA A 10 26.61 15.55 7.25
CA ALA A 10 25.86 15.86 6.04
C ALA A 10 24.74 14.83 5.81
N VAL A 11 25.04 13.53 5.90
CA VAL A 11 24.05 12.46 5.73
C VAL A 11 22.94 12.55 6.77
N VAL A 12 23.28 12.75 8.05
CA VAL A 12 22.30 12.92 9.13
C VAL A 12 21.42 14.15 8.89
N PHE A 13 22.00 15.26 8.43
CA PHE A 13 21.25 16.47 8.11
C PHE A 13 20.25 16.24 6.97
N PHE A 14 20.67 15.60 5.87
CA PHE A 14 19.75 15.27 4.77
C PHE A 14 18.66 14.28 5.19
N LEU A 15 18.99 13.26 5.99
CA LEU A 15 18.02 12.29 6.49
C LEU A 15 17.02 12.92 7.47
N SER A 16 17.45 13.91 8.25
CA SER A 16 16.57 14.59 9.21
C SER A 16 15.38 15.26 8.53
N VAL A 17 15.54 15.78 7.30
CA VAL A 17 14.46 16.43 6.54
C VAL A 17 13.29 15.48 6.29
N PHE A 18 13.57 14.18 6.08
CA PHE A 18 12.52 13.16 5.87
C PHE A 18 11.69 12.87 7.11
N LEU A 19 12.20 13.17 8.31
CA LEU A 19 11.45 13.00 9.56
C LEU A 19 10.46 14.15 9.81
N TRP A 20 10.69 15.32 9.20
CA TRP A 20 9.82 16.50 9.32
C TRP A 20 8.85 16.67 8.15
N LEU A 21 9.03 15.89 7.08
CA LEU A 21 8.07 15.78 5.99
C LEU A 21 6.85 14.99 6.51
N PRO A 22 5.65 15.60 6.58
CA PRO A 22 4.46 14.85 6.96
C PRO A 22 4.27 13.72 5.95
N GLN A 23 4.33 12.48 6.45
CA GLN A 23 3.90 11.32 5.68
C GLN A 23 2.48 11.62 5.21
N SER A 24 2.25 11.69 3.90
CA SER A 24 0.98 12.15 3.36
C SER A 24 -0.16 11.31 3.94
N SER A 25 -0.99 11.93 4.78
CA SER A 25 -2.15 11.29 5.40
C SER A 25 -3.11 10.74 4.35
N SER A 26 -3.14 11.37 3.18
CA SER A 26 -3.88 10.94 2.00
C SER A 26 -3.43 9.59 1.44
N ALA A 27 -2.14 9.23 1.55
CA ALA A 27 -1.67 7.92 1.12
C ALA A 27 -2.11 6.80 2.08
N ARG A 28 -2.14 7.08 3.40
CA ARG A 28 -2.70 6.14 4.39
C ARG A 28 -4.21 5.98 4.23
N ALA A 29 -4.95 7.09 4.18
CA ALA A 29 -6.40 7.05 3.99
C ALA A 29 -6.82 6.33 2.70
N ARG A 30 -6.03 6.47 1.62
CA ARG A 30 -6.26 5.74 0.38
C ARG A 30 -5.94 4.24 0.51
N ALA A 31 -4.87 3.89 1.22
CA ALA A 31 -4.52 2.50 1.47
C ALA A 31 -5.60 1.79 2.31
N ASP A 32 -6.13 2.46 3.34
CA ASP A 32 -7.19 1.90 4.20
C ASP A 32 -8.43 1.53 3.38
N ILE A 33 -8.89 2.42 2.49
CA ILE A 33 -10.02 2.14 1.56
C ILE A 33 -9.72 0.93 0.67
N CYS A 34 -8.49 0.80 0.16
CA CYS A 34 -8.11 -0.34 -0.68
C CYS A 34 -8.23 -1.68 0.08
N TYR A 35 -7.85 -1.69 1.36
CA TYR A 35 -7.94 -2.88 2.20
C TYR A 35 -9.38 -3.20 2.57
N ASP A 36 -10.20 -2.19 2.88
CA ASP A 36 -11.63 -2.36 3.17
C ASP A 36 -12.37 -2.97 1.95
N ASP A 37 -12.13 -2.44 0.75
CA ASP A 37 -12.71 -2.94 -0.50
C ASP A 37 -12.26 -4.38 -0.80
N TRP A 38 -10.98 -4.68 -0.55
CA TRP A 38 -10.43 -6.03 -0.72
C TRP A 38 -11.08 -7.03 0.23
N GLU A 39 -11.27 -6.66 1.50
CA GLU A 39 -11.92 -7.52 2.50
C GLU A 39 -13.38 -7.77 2.14
N ALA A 40 -14.11 -6.72 1.74
CA ALA A 40 -15.49 -6.84 1.27
C ALA A 40 -15.60 -7.74 0.03
N CYS A 41 -14.67 -7.60 -0.92
CA CYS A 41 -14.61 -8.43 -2.13
C CYS A 41 -14.42 -9.92 -1.78
N ARG A 42 -13.44 -10.23 -0.93
CA ARG A 42 -13.18 -11.61 -0.50
C ARG A 42 -14.36 -12.21 0.25
N SER A 43 -14.97 -11.44 1.16
CA SER A 43 -16.15 -11.88 1.90
C SER A 43 -17.29 -12.28 0.95
N ARG A 44 -17.56 -11.46 -0.07
CA ARG A 44 -18.58 -11.77 -1.10
C ARG A 44 -18.19 -12.96 -1.97
N ALA A 45 -16.92 -13.11 -2.32
CA ALA A 45 -16.43 -14.24 -3.12
C ALA A 45 -16.61 -15.59 -2.41
N PHE A 46 -16.46 -15.62 -1.08
CA PHE A 46 -16.73 -16.81 -0.28
C PHE A 46 -18.23 -17.06 -0.08
N GLN A 47 -19.05 -16.00 -0.05
CA GLN A 47 -20.50 -16.09 0.10
C GLN A 47 -21.24 -16.43 -1.21
N SER A 48 -20.57 -16.39 -2.36
CA SER A 48 -21.25 -16.47 -3.65
C SER A 48 -21.72 -17.88 -4.04
N ASP A 49 -21.36 -18.93 -3.29
CA ASP A 49 -21.75 -20.34 -3.53
C ASP A 49 -21.53 -20.82 -4.98
N GLU A 50 -20.61 -20.20 -5.71
CA GLU A 50 -20.41 -20.45 -7.15
C GLU A 50 -19.46 -21.63 -7.45
N GLY A 51 -19.08 -22.39 -6.42
CA GLY A 51 -18.14 -23.50 -6.49
C GLY A 51 -16.67 -23.06 -6.56
N ILE A 52 -15.77 -24.01 -6.28
CA ILE A 52 -14.35 -23.74 -5.99
C ILE A 52 -13.64 -22.96 -7.10
N ILE A 53 -13.89 -23.30 -8.38
CA ILE A 53 -13.19 -22.66 -9.51
C ILE A 53 -13.55 -21.18 -9.61
N LYS A 54 -14.85 -20.87 -9.54
CA LYS A 54 -15.31 -19.48 -9.64
C LYS A 54 -14.94 -18.67 -8.40
N THR A 55 -15.06 -19.24 -7.20
CA THR A 55 -14.58 -18.59 -5.97
C THR A 55 -13.10 -18.27 -6.07
N THR A 56 -12.27 -19.19 -6.57
CA THR A 56 -10.82 -18.96 -6.75
C THR A 56 -10.55 -17.82 -7.74
N LEU A 57 -11.28 -17.77 -8.85
CA LEU A 57 -11.18 -16.66 -9.81
C LEU A 57 -11.54 -15.32 -9.17
N TRP A 58 -12.64 -15.28 -8.40
CA TRP A 58 -13.07 -14.09 -7.69
C TRP A 58 -12.04 -13.60 -6.67
N LEU A 59 -11.48 -14.52 -5.87
CA LEU A 59 -10.42 -14.19 -4.92
C LEU A 59 -9.19 -13.62 -5.62
N THR A 60 -8.80 -14.19 -6.76
CA THR A 60 -7.69 -13.69 -7.57
C THR A 60 -7.97 -12.27 -8.08
N VAL A 61 -9.21 -11.98 -8.49
CA VAL A 61 -9.62 -10.63 -8.91
C VAL A 61 -9.52 -9.64 -7.74
N CYS A 62 -9.96 -10.02 -6.55
CA CYS A 62 -9.84 -9.19 -5.35
C CYS A 62 -8.38 -8.82 -5.06
N ASP A 63 -7.46 -9.81 -5.11
CA ASP A 63 -6.03 -9.59 -4.84
C ASP A 63 -5.37 -8.68 -5.89
N LEU A 64 -5.74 -8.83 -7.17
CA LEU A 64 -5.25 -7.93 -8.23
C LEU A 64 -5.79 -6.50 -8.06
N ALA A 65 -7.05 -6.35 -7.66
CA ALA A 65 -7.64 -5.04 -7.40
C ALA A 65 -6.95 -4.32 -6.22
N LEU A 66 -6.66 -5.04 -5.14
CA LEU A 66 -5.87 -4.53 -4.01
C LEU A 66 -4.50 -4.04 -4.47
N GLY A 67 -3.78 -4.87 -5.23
CA GLY A 67 -2.47 -4.52 -5.77
C GLY A 67 -2.52 -3.25 -6.62
N LYS A 68 -3.52 -3.12 -7.50
CA LYS A 68 -3.72 -1.91 -8.33
C LYS A 68 -4.02 -0.67 -7.48
N CYS A 69 -4.84 -0.82 -6.43
CA CYS A 69 -5.26 0.26 -5.57
C CYS A 69 -4.12 0.78 -4.70
N VAL A 70 -3.41 -0.12 -4.01
CA VAL A 70 -2.29 0.21 -3.10
C VAL A 70 -1.08 0.75 -3.87
N LEU A 71 -0.76 0.15 -5.03
CA LEU A 71 0.40 0.56 -5.82
C LEU A 71 0.11 1.77 -6.73
N GLY A 72 -1.13 2.29 -6.71
CA GLY A 72 -1.50 3.48 -7.47
C GLY A 72 -1.46 3.30 -8.99
N PHE A 73 -1.51 2.06 -9.50
CA PHE A 73 -1.62 1.79 -10.94
C PHE A 73 -2.93 2.33 -11.52
N THR A 74 -3.92 2.60 -10.67
CA THR A 74 -5.14 3.33 -11.02
C THR A 74 -5.01 4.78 -10.51
N LYS A 75 -4.60 5.70 -11.40
CA LYS A 75 -5.03 7.10 -11.28
C LYS A 75 -6.54 7.10 -11.53
N LEU A 76 -7.32 7.24 -10.45
CA LEU A 76 -8.69 7.75 -10.54
C LEU A 76 -8.60 9.25 -10.83
#